data_AF-A0A7S4ASW0-F1
#
_entry.id   AF-A0A7S4ASW0-F1
#
_cell.length_a   1.000
_cell.length_b   1.000
_cell.length_c   1.000
_cell.angle_alpha   90.00
_cell.angle_beta   90.00
_cell.angle_gamma   90.00
#
_symmetry.space_group_name_H-M   'P 1'
#
loop_
_entity.id
_entity.type
_entity.pdbx_description
1 polymer ?
#
loop_
_entity_poly.entity_id
_entity_poly.type
_entity_poly.pdbx_seq_one_letter_code
_entity_poly.pdbx_strand_id
1 'polypeptide(L)'
;MASKVQFKGNVPNPRRVWWWDVGVPLVTWVVLSLFFVIPKSMRMIPFLLLVAPAAVGSLRSKWWIDILRNLAKTKGFCVDNKADVPEKPCILGIHPHGKYPMSIFPTFESRPDLFGNNFVMAQSSLGKFIPTVGWTTALCGNVIDATKKQISRALGTGKHVGLMPGGAREMVHCQPFSENIPLVKRTGFLRLAHRLATEGNPTCLQTSCAVVPCFVFGLHDSFTNPLAAIDAKLYKNTGVNIPLWLPTSSKDSFGTHMVIGKGIDPGEFESVEDFANAYYCALEDLFETHKGRFVGYKTRRLEWITPTESKKKAANRFQRNISGYAFRTKFGIGFLLSFLVNSFLRGKLMRLSTSQVYDFHHRPALGLHLVGSFVWVLASRVLTIKISAPYHRLLGYIALLSMTIICGSAYYLVMATWADALVWKDDFAHIGLHSFCNILVAGVSQIQLGFALAAATAKETQLHSRSMGILHRSMLLFFLPRLSARLIRWLFPLNGVQAYSVAVLLQYCIPLCTFSRITNTEIRRVVVPSFWMGAILSMVSLLVEYCTNFRMMIYFSFFHPLLALVIGIALFGLGNKRKNSVTNGMIQQLG
;
A
#
# COMPACT_ATOMS: atom_id res chain seq x y z
N MET A 1 -16.93 45.89 4.64
CA MET A 1 -15.57 46.46 4.43
C MET A 1 -14.54 45.39 4.78
N ALA A 2 -13.98 44.68 3.80
CA ALA A 2 -12.84 43.79 4.03
C ALA A 2 -11.59 44.67 4.12
N SER A 3 -11.02 44.80 5.32
CA SER A 3 -9.76 45.52 5.51
C SER A 3 -8.68 44.84 4.68
N LYS A 4 -8.15 45.55 3.67
CA LYS A 4 -6.93 45.15 2.98
C LYS A 4 -5.80 45.22 4.00
N VAL A 5 -5.54 44.12 4.69
CA VAL A 5 -4.32 43.93 5.47
C VAL A 5 -3.17 43.91 4.45
N GLN A 6 -2.61 45.09 4.18
CA GLN A 6 -1.38 45.22 3.40
C GLN A 6 -0.23 44.68 4.24
N PHE A 7 0.07 43.39 4.07
CA PHE A 7 1.33 42.84 4.54
C PHE A 7 2.47 43.52 3.78
N LYS A 8 3.16 44.47 4.42
CA LYS A 8 4.50 44.92 4.01
C LYS A 8 5.50 43.78 4.26
N GLY A 9 5.39 42.71 3.47
CA GLY A 9 6.26 41.55 3.53
C GLY A 9 7.30 41.59 2.42
N ASN A 10 8.52 41.16 2.72
CA ASN A 10 9.58 40.92 1.74
C ASN A 10 9.02 40.27 0.47
N VAL A 11 9.40 40.82 -0.69
CA VAL A 11 9.00 40.29 -2.00
C VAL A 11 9.24 38.78 -2.00
N PRO A 12 8.21 37.98 -2.28
CA PRO A 12 8.32 36.54 -2.20
C PRO A 12 9.45 36.04 -3.09
N ASN A 13 10.30 35.16 -2.58
CA ASN A 13 11.37 34.57 -3.38
C ASN A 13 10.72 33.67 -4.45
N PRO A 14 10.68 34.09 -5.74
CA PRO A 14 9.92 33.40 -6.77
C PRO A 14 10.45 31.97 -7.00
N ARG A 15 11.73 31.72 -6.68
CA ARG A 15 12.33 30.40 -6.79
C ARG A 15 11.69 29.40 -5.82
N ARG A 16 11.33 29.82 -4.60
CA ARG A 16 10.71 28.91 -3.61
C ARG A 16 9.29 28.52 -4.01
N VAL A 17 8.53 29.47 -4.53
CA VAL A 17 7.18 29.23 -5.07
C VAL A 17 7.24 28.26 -6.25
N TRP A 18 8.14 28.51 -7.19
CA TRP A 18 8.32 27.65 -8.35
C TRP A 18 8.72 26.23 -7.95
N TRP A 19 9.65 26.07 -7.00
CA TRP A 19 10.01 24.75 -6.48
C TRP A 19 8.83 24.03 -5.82
N TRP A 20 8.00 24.74 -5.07
CA TRP A 20 6.81 24.16 -4.45
C TRP A 20 5.74 23.73 -5.46
N ASP A 21 5.47 24.59 -6.44
CA ASP A 21 4.38 24.37 -7.41
C ASP A 21 4.76 23.42 -8.54
N VAL A 22 6.02 23.42 -8.96
CA VAL A 22 6.49 22.65 -10.12
C VAL A 22 7.48 21.58 -9.68
N GLY A 23 8.51 21.96 -8.92
CA GLY A 23 9.57 21.04 -8.53
C GLY A 23 9.08 19.85 -7.69
N VAL A 24 8.35 20.11 -6.60
CA VAL A 24 7.87 19.08 -5.67
C VAL A 24 6.93 18.08 -6.38
N PRO A 25 5.90 18.50 -7.15
CA PRO A 25 5.09 17.57 -7.96
C PRO A 25 5.89 16.71 -8.95
N LEU A 26 7.01 17.20 -9.47
CA LEU A 26 7.87 16.46 -10.40
C LEU A 26 8.83 15.47 -9.74
N VAL A 27 9.04 15.53 -8.42
CA VAL A 27 9.99 14.63 -7.71
C VAL A 27 9.72 13.15 -8.02
N THR A 28 8.46 12.72 -8.03
CA THR A 28 8.10 11.34 -8.38
C THR A 28 8.61 10.94 -9.75
N TRP A 29 8.39 11.80 -10.74
CA TRP A 29 8.77 11.54 -12.13
C TRP A 29 10.28 11.60 -12.34
N VAL A 30 10.96 12.52 -11.66
CA VAL A 30 12.43 12.59 -11.65
C VAL A 30 12.99 11.28 -11.09
N VAL A 31 12.59 10.87 -9.88
CA VAL A 31 13.07 9.63 -9.24
C VAL A 31 12.79 8.40 -10.10
N LEU A 32 11.60 8.30 -10.71
CA LEU A 32 11.28 7.20 -11.62
C LEU A 32 12.13 7.21 -12.89
N SER A 33 12.39 8.40 -13.45
CA SER A 33 13.22 8.56 -14.66
C SER A 33 14.68 8.19 -14.40
N LEU A 34 15.19 8.44 -13.18
CA LEU A 34 16.54 8.05 -12.78
C LEU A 34 16.79 6.54 -12.93
N PHE A 35 15.78 5.67 -12.79
CA PHE A 35 15.97 4.24 -13.02
C PHE A 35 16.35 3.87 -14.46
N PHE A 36 15.97 4.71 -15.43
CA PHE A 36 16.26 4.50 -16.85
C PHE A 36 17.57 5.14 -17.27
N VAL A 37 17.95 6.27 -16.67
CA VAL A 37 19.15 7.03 -17.04
C VAL A 37 20.38 6.58 -16.25
N ILE A 38 20.22 6.25 -14.97
CA ILE A 38 21.34 5.90 -14.10
C ILE A 38 21.87 4.48 -14.43
N PRO A 39 23.20 4.28 -14.49
CA PRO A 39 23.80 2.98 -14.64
C PRO A 39 23.31 1.98 -13.59
N LYS A 40 23.23 0.71 -13.98
CA LYS A 40 22.70 -0.37 -13.13
C LYS A 40 23.37 -0.46 -11.74
N SER A 41 24.67 -0.15 -11.66
CA SER A 41 25.47 -0.05 -10.43
C SER A 41 24.94 0.98 -9.42
N MET A 42 24.26 2.02 -9.89
CA MET A 42 23.84 3.17 -9.08
C MET A 42 22.32 3.25 -8.87
N ARG A 43 21.53 2.31 -9.42
CA ARG A 43 20.06 2.28 -9.28
C ARG A 43 19.56 2.07 -7.84
N MET A 44 20.46 1.70 -6.94
CA MET A 44 20.22 1.74 -5.50
C MET A 44 19.83 3.13 -5.00
N ILE A 45 20.43 4.18 -5.55
CA ILE A 45 20.18 5.56 -5.14
C ILE A 45 18.71 5.93 -5.36
N PRO A 46 18.13 5.84 -6.58
CA PRO A 46 16.72 6.15 -6.77
C PRO A 46 15.77 5.19 -6.03
N PHE A 47 16.17 3.93 -5.80
CA PHE A 47 15.39 3.02 -4.95
C PHE A 47 15.35 3.47 -3.49
N LEU A 48 16.49 3.88 -2.92
CA LEU A 48 16.53 4.44 -1.58
C LEU A 48 15.75 5.75 -1.50
N LEU A 49 15.84 6.62 -2.51
CA LEU A 49 15.01 7.83 -2.58
C LEU A 49 13.51 7.53 -2.63
N LEU A 50 13.10 6.41 -3.23
CA LEU A 50 11.70 5.96 -3.27
C LEU A 50 11.21 5.48 -1.89
N VAL A 51 12.04 4.73 -1.15
CA VAL A 51 11.61 4.04 0.08
C VAL A 51 11.95 4.80 1.36
N ALA A 52 12.99 5.65 1.35
CA ALA A 52 13.47 6.39 2.52
C ALA A 52 12.37 7.16 3.25
N PRO A 53 11.43 7.88 2.59
CA PRO A 53 10.38 8.61 3.31
C PRO A 53 9.47 7.72 4.14
N ALA A 54 9.19 6.51 3.65
CA ALA A 54 8.38 5.53 4.38
C ALA A 54 9.12 4.95 5.59
N ALA A 55 10.45 4.84 5.51
CA ALA A 55 11.30 4.27 6.56
C ALA A 55 11.65 5.27 7.65
N VAL A 56 12.00 6.51 7.27
CA VAL A 56 12.48 7.53 8.21
C VAL A 56 11.32 8.13 9.03
N GLY A 57 10.10 8.14 8.49
CA GLY A 57 8.96 8.77 9.15
C GLY A 57 9.04 10.29 9.05
N SER A 58 8.64 11.01 10.10
CA SER A 58 8.65 12.48 10.12
C SER A 58 10.00 13.02 10.55
N LEU A 59 10.58 13.88 9.71
CA LEU A 59 11.82 14.64 9.89
C LEU A 59 11.54 16.14 10.09
N ARG A 60 10.37 16.50 10.63
CA ARG A 60 9.94 17.90 10.76
C ARG A 60 11.05 18.74 11.44
N SER A 61 11.65 19.66 10.68
CA SER A 61 12.74 20.52 11.15
C SER A 61 12.33 22.00 11.12
N LYS A 62 13.00 22.84 11.93
CA LYS A 62 12.76 24.28 11.97
C LYS A 62 12.90 24.93 10.58
N TRP A 63 13.92 24.49 9.82
CA TRP A 63 14.16 25.00 8.47
C TRP A 63 12.99 24.73 7.51
N TRP A 64 12.42 23.52 7.55
CA TRP A 64 11.24 23.19 6.73
C TRP A 64 10.00 23.96 7.16
N ILE A 65 9.79 24.12 8.47
CA ILE A 65 8.71 24.94 9.02
C ILE A 65 8.82 26.39 8.49
N ASP A 66 10.02 26.96 8.50
CA ASP A 66 10.23 28.33 8.01
C ASP A 66 9.96 28.47 6.51
N ILE A 67 10.30 27.45 5.71
CA ILE A 67 9.92 27.38 4.29
C ILE A 67 8.40 27.37 4.13
N LEU A 68 7.69 26.51 4.87
CA LEU A 68 6.24 26.40 4.79
C LEU A 68 5.54 27.69 5.23
N ARG A 69 6.02 28.34 6.30
CA ARG A 69 5.52 29.67 6.73
C ARG A 69 5.76 30.74 5.68
N ASN A 70 6.91 30.72 5.01
CA ASN A 70 7.21 31.64 3.94
C ASN A 70 6.31 31.40 2.72
N LEU A 71 6.07 30.14 2.35
CA LEU A 71 5.11 29.76 1.32
C LEU A 71 3.70 30.18 1.69
N ALA A 72 3.30 30.01 2.95
CA ALA A 72 1.99 30.41 3.43
C ALA A 72 1.75 31.91 3.25
N LYS A 73 2.70 32.73 3.70
CA LYS A 73 2.66 34.19 3.50
C LYS A 73 2.65 34.57 2.02
N THR A 74 3.52 33.95 1.23
CA THR A 74 3.73 34.28 -0.18
C THR A 74 2.53 33.95 -1.04
N LYS A 75 1.96 32.76 -0.86
CA LYS A 75 0.85 32.25 -1.67
C LYS A 75 -0.51 32.59 -1.08
N GLY A 76 -0.55 33.30 0.05
CA GLY A 76 -1.78 33.57 0.78
C GLY A 76 -2.44 32.30 1.32
N PHE A 77 -1.66 31.29 1.68
CA PHE A 77 -2.19 30.13 2.39
C PHE A 77 -2.44 30.49 3.85
N CYS A 78 -3.69 30.38 4.28
CA CYS A 78 -4.07 30.77 5.63
C CYS A 78 -5.18 29.90 6.21
N VAL A 79 -5.16 29.73 7.53
CA VAL A 79 -6.30 29.33 8.32
C VAL A 79 -6.97 30.61 8.82
N ASP A 80 -8.30 30.65 8.79
CA ASP A 80 -9.07 31.81 9.22
C ASP A 80 -8.63 32.28 10.63
N ASN A 81 -8.52 33.59 10.83
CA ASN A 81 -8.07 34.13 12.11
C ASN A 81 -9.07 33.86 13.24
N LYS A 82 -10.36 33.66 12.91
CA LYS A 82 -11.40 33.29 13.86
C LYS A 82 -11.48 31.78 14.09
N ALA A 83 -10.63 31.01 13.43
CA ALA A 83 -10.59 29.57 13.61
C ALA A 83 -10.17 29.23 15.04
N ASP A 84 -10.96 28.34 15.64
CA ASP A 84 -10.73 27.77 16.95
C ASP A 84 -10.86 26.24 16.84
N VAL A 85 -10.08 25.53 17.64
CA VAL A 85 -10.14 24.06 17.74
C VAL A 85 -10.45 23.70 19.19
N PRO A 86 -11.27 22.66 19.43
CA PRO A 86 -11.53 22.20 20.79
C PRO A 86 -10.24 21.97 21.56
N GLU A 87 -10.21 22.35 22.84
CA GLU A 87 -9.05 22.11 23.72
C GLU A 87 -8.75 20.61 23.85
N LYS A 88 -9.79 19.77 23.83
CA LYS A 88 -9.68 18.31 23.86
C LYS A 88 -9.30 17.74 22.49
N PRO A 89 -8.56 16.60 22.45
CA PRO A 89 -8.22 15.92 21.21
C PRO A 89 -9.45 15.65 20.35
N CYS A 90 -9.37 16.03 19.07
CA CYS A 90 -10.49 15.99 18.15
C CYS A 90 -10.06 15.47 16.77
N ILE A 91 -11.04 15.09 15.95
CA ILE A 91 -10.80 14.75 14.53
C ILE A 91 -11.24 15.92 13.65
N LEU A 92 -10.30 16.50 12.89
CA LEU A 92 -10.60 17.51 11.89
C LEU A 92 -10.83 16.83 10.54
N GLY A 93 -12.06 16.91 10.03
CA GLY A 93 -12.40 16.43 8.69
C GLY A 93 -12.25 17.56 7.67
N ILE A 94 -11.17 17.52 6.90
CA ILE A 94 -10.73 18.60 5.99
C ILE A 94 -11.22 18.33 4.56
N HIS A 95 -11.99 19.25 4.01
CA HIS A 95 -12.59 19.16 2.66
C HIS A 95 -12.34 20.43 1.85
N PRO A 96 -12.32 20.38 0.51
CA PRO A 96 -12.13 19.18 -0.29
C PRO A 96 -10.68 18.69 -0.20
N HIS A 97 -10.40 17.49 -0.70
CA HIS A 97 -9.06 16.94 -0.82
C HIS A 97 -8.23 17.62 -1.93
N GLY A 98 -8.91 18.15 -2.97
CA GLY A 98 -8.28 18.73 -4.16
C GLY A 98 -7.47 17.73 -4.99
N LYS A 99 -6.82 18.19 -6.07
CA LYS A 99 -5.90 17.35 -6.88
C LYS A 99 -4.59 17.09 -6.15
N TYR A 100 -4.02 18.10 -5.52
CA TYR A 100 -2.73 18.03 -4.83
C TYR A 100 -2.88 18.43 -3.35
N PRO A 101 -3.19 17.47 -2.47
CA PRO A 101 -3.51 17.75 -1.06
C PRO A 101 -2.32 18.32 -0.28
N MET A 102 -1.09 18.17 -0.76
CA MET A 102 0.10 18.60 0.00
C MET A 102 0.24 20.11 0.10
N SER A 103 -0.48 20.85 -0.75
CA SER A 103 -0.65 22.29 -0.61
C SER A 103 -1.33 22.73 0.69
N ILE A 104 -1.87 21.80 1.49
CA ILE A 104 -2.40 22.09 2.83
C ILE A 104 -1.33 22.31 3.90
N PHE A 105 -0.11 21.78 3.75
CA PHE A 105 0.90 21.90 4.81
C PHE A 105 1.30 23.35 5.12
N PRO A 106 1.58 24.20 4.10
CA PRO A 106 1.75 25.63 4.36
C PRO A 106 0.54 26.28 5.06
N THR A 107 -0.68 25.86 4.74
CA THR A 107 -1.90 26.39 5.37
C THR A 107 -1.87 26.16 6.88
N PHE A 108 -1.49 24.97 7.36
CA PHE A 108 -1.34 24.71 8.79
C PHE A 108 -0.30 25.59 9.48
N GLU A 109 0.83 25.86 8.80
CA GLU A 109 1.89 26.69 9.35
C GLU A 109 1.54 28.18 9.45
N SER A 110 0.40 28.60 8.90
CA SER A 110 -0.15 29.95 9.14
C SER A 110 -0.72 30.13 10.55
N ARG A 111 -1.09 29.02 11.23
CA ARG A 111 -1.61 28.98 12.61
C ARG A 111 -0.87 27.92 13.43
N PRO A 112 0.42 28.10 13.73
CA PRO A 112 1.21 27.13 14.49
C PRO A 112 0.73 26.97 15.94
N ASP A 113 -0.04 27.94 16.45
CA ASP A 113 -0.76 27.86 17.73
C ASP A 113 -1.80 26.72 17.71
N LEU A 114 -2.47 26.49 16.58
CA LEU A 114 -3.46 25.42 16.43
C LEU A 114 -2.83 24.11 15.92
N PHE A 115 -1.89 24.19 14.98
CA PHE A 115 -1.37 23.04 14.22
C PHE A 115 0.10 22.70 14.52
N GLY A 116 0.62 23.18 15.65
CA GLY A 116 1.98 22.93 16.10
C GLY A 116 2.20 21.48 16.54
N ASN A 117 2.69 21.29 17.77
CA ASN A 117 3.13 19.97 18.24
C ASN A 117 1.97 19.01 18.59
N ASN A 118 0.78 19.54 18.87
CA ASN A 118 -0.39 18.76 19.28
C ASN A 118 -1.28 18.32 18.11
N PHE A 119 -0.83 18.49 16.87
CA PHE A 119 -1.57 18.10 15.67
C PHE A 119 -0.79 17.06 14.86
N VAL A 120 -1.53 16.07 14.33
CA VAL A 120 -1.03 15.11 13.36
C VAL A 120 -1.97 15.01 12.16
N MET A 121 -1.40 14.84 10.97
CA MET A 121 -2.18 14.61 9.75
C MET A 121 -2.23 13.11 9.44
N ALA A 122 -3.41 12.54 9.28
CA ALA A 122 -3.58 11.15 8.89
C ALA A 122 -3.61 11.01 7.36
N GLN A 123 -2.77 10.13 6.83
CA GLN A 123 -2.60 9.90 5.40
C GLN A 123 -2.67 8.40 5.05
N SER A 124 -3.04 8.09 3.81
CA SER A 124 -2.86 6.74 3.24
C SER A 124 -1.42 6.23 3.40
N SER A 125 -1.25 5.03 3.95
CA SER A 125 0.06 4.36 4.04
C SER A 125 0.73 4.20 2.67
N LEU A 126 -0.08 4.01 1.60
CA LEU A 126 0.45 3.90 0.25
C LEU A 126 1.06 5.21 -0.26
N GLY A 127 0.53 6.36 0.19
CA GLY A 127 1.04 7.68 -0.21
C GLY A 127 2.50 7.89 0.20
N LYS A 128 2.96 7.23 1.27
CA LYS A 128 4.36 7.32 1.73
C LYS A 128 5.36 6.72 0.74
N PHE A 129 4.91 5.84 -0.15
CA PHE A 129 5.73 5.21 -1.19
C PHE A 129 5.69 5.95 -2.53
N ILE A 130 4.95 7.06 -2.63
CA ILE A 130 4.97 7.94 -3.80
C ILE A 130 5.99 9.03 -3.50
N PRO A 131 7.15 9.15 -4.19
CA PRO A 131 8.26 10.01 -3.77
C PRO A 131 7.85 11.44 -3.42
N THR A 132 7.07 12.10 -4.27
CA THR A 132 6.58 13.47 -4.00
C THR A 132 5.81 13.54 -2.68
N VAL A 133 4.86 12.63 -2.47
CA VAL A 133 4.00 12.63 -1.28
C VAL A 133 4.81 12.20 -0.05
N GLY A 134 5.54 11.09 -0.16
CA GLY A 134 6.42 10.56 0.87
C GLY A 134 7.39 11.62 1.39
N TRP A 135 8.23 12.19 0.52
CA TRP A 135 9.20 13.21 0.94
C TRP A 135 8.53 14.45 1.50
N THR A 136 7.47 14.97 0.87
CA THR A 136 6.76 16.14 1.43
C THR A 136 6.26 15.83 2.83
N THR A 137 5.67 14.67 3.05
CA THR A 137 5.11 14.29 4.36
C THR A 137 6.17 14.01 5.41
N ALA A 138 7.29 13.39 5.01
CA ALA A 138 8.42 13.16 5.88
C ALA A 138 9.02 14.50 6.33
N LEU A 139 9.24 15.43 5.40
CA LEU A 139 9.93 16.69 5.68
C LEU A 139 9.04 17.75 6.33
N CYS A 140 7.76 17.80 5.96
CA CYS A 140 6.87 18.91 6.30
C CYS A 140 5.96 18.65 7.50
N GLY A 141 5.73 17.39 7.91
CA GLY A 141 4.54 17.11 8.73
C GLY A 141 4.67 16.01 9.76
N ASN A 142 3.92 16.17 10.84
CA ASN A 142 3.61 15.11 11.80
C ASN A 142 2.57 14.15 11.19
N VAL A 143 2.98 13.29 10.25
CA VAL A 143 2.04 12.45 9.48
C VAL A 143 1.97 11.03 10.03
N ILE A 144 0.75 10.55 10.29
CA ILE A 144 0.46 9.17 10.70
C ILE A 144 -0.31 8.42 9.62
N ASP A 145 -0.34 7.10 9.71
CA ASP A 145 -1.19 6.29 8.83
C ASP A 145 -2.66 6.48 9.20
N ALA A 146 -3.53 6.67 8.19
CA ALA A 146 -4.98 6.78 8.33
C ALA A 146 -5.66 5.42 8.62
N THR A 147 -5.17 4.74 9.65
CA THR A 147 -5.74 3.50 10.17
C THR A 147 -6.46 3.76 11.49
N LYS A 148 -7.51 2.99 11.78
CA LYS A 148 -8.23 3.05 13.06
C LYS A 148 -7.27 3.05 14.25
N LYS A 149 -6.30 2.12 14.24
CA LYS A 149 -5.31 1.95 15.32
C LYS A 149 -4.47 3.21 15.55
N GLN A 150 -3.92 3.81 14.50
CA GLN A 150 -3.04 4.97 14.63
C GLN A 150 -3.81 6.24 15.00
N ILE A 151 -5.01 6.43 14.43
CA ILE A 151 -5.88 7.57 14.78
C ILE A 151 -6.30 7.48 16.26
N SER A 152 -6.79 6.32 16.72
CA SER A 152 -7.14 6.13 18.13
C SER A 152 -5.95 6.33 19.06
N ARG A 153 -4.76 5.85 18.67
CA ARG A 153 -3.52 6.06 19.45
C ARG A 153 -3.17 7.55 19.55
N ALA A 154 -3.21 8.29 18.44
CA ALA A 154 -2.88 9.71 18.43
C ALA A 154 -3.84 10.52 19.32
N LEU A 155 -5.14 10.27 19.20
CA LEU A 155 -6.17 10.87 20.07
C LEU A 155 -5.92 10.54 21.55
N GLY A 156 -5.62 9.27 21.86
CA GLY A 156 -5.30 8.84 23.22
C GLY A 156 -4.02 9.45 23.81
N THR A 157 -3.11 9.93 22.95
CA THR A 157 -1.90 10.68 23.38
C THR A 157 -2.11 12.18 23.42
N GLY A 158 -3.35 12.67 23.40
CA GLY A 158 -3.65 14.09 23.50
C GLY A 158 -3.53 14.88 22.19
N LYS A 159 -3.43 14.23 21.03
CA LYS A 159 -3.21 14.92 19.75
C LYS A 159 -4.49 15.06 18.94
N HIS A 160 -4.69 16.24 18.34
CA HIS A 160 -5.68 16.43 17.28
C HIS A 160 -5.26 15.67 16.01
N VAL A 161 -6.23 15.12 15.29
CA VAL A 161 -5.99 14.36 14.07
C VAL A 161 -6.72 15.02 12.90
N GLY A 162 -5.97 15.60 11.97
CA GLY A 162 -6.51 16.04 10.68
C GLY A 162 -6.57 14.89 9.68
N LEU A 163 -7.62 14.82 8.87
CA LEU A 163 -7.70 13.89 7.74
C LEU A 163 -8.56 14.47 6.62
N MET A 164 -8.26 14.09 5.38
CA MET A 164 -9.08 14.44 4.21
C MET A 164 -9.97 13.26 3.83
N PRO A 165 -11.27 13.25 4.20
CA PRO A 165 -12.10 12.04 4.13
C PRO A 165 -12.26 11.49 2.71
N GLY A 166 -12.31 12.37 1.71
CA GLY A 166 -12.48 11.98 0.31
C GLY A 166 -11.36 11.07 -0.22
N GLY A 167 -10.14 11.34 0.21
CA GLY A 167 -8.92 10.66 -0.22
C GLY A 167 -8.72 10.67 -1.74
N ALA A 168 -7.96 9.69 -2.22
CA ALA A 168 -7.72 9.39 -3.63
C ALA A 168 -8.98 9.37 -4.53
N ARG A 169 -10.14 9.00 -3.98
CA ARG A 169 -11.39 8.98 -4.76
C ARG A 169 -11.82 10.39 -5.16
N GLU A 170 -11.78 11.31 -4.22
CA GLU A 170 -12.18 12.70 -4.45
C GLU A 170 -11.21 13.40 -5.38
N MET A 171 -9.90 13.08 -5.30
CA MET A 171 -8.89 13.55 -6.26
C MET A 171 -9.28 13.26 -7.72
N VAL A 172 -9.82 12.06 -8.02
CA VAL A 172 -10.22 11.71 -9.39
C VAL A 172 -11.35 12.61 -9.90
N HIS A 173 -12.32 12.90 -9.03
CA HIS A 173 -13.50 13.67 -9.39
C HIS A 173 -13.22 15.18 -9.43
N CYS A 174 -12.20 15.66 -8.72
CA CYS A 174 -11.80 17.05 -8.72
C CYS A 174 -11.62 17.57 -10.16
N GLN A 175 -12.31 18.67 -10.48
CA GLN A 175 -12.22 19.37 -11.75
C GLN A 175 -12.02 20.85 -11.44
N PRO A 176 -10.79 21.37 -11.52
CA PRO A 176 -10.51 22.77 -11.19
C PRO A 176 -11.48 23.70 -11.91
N PHE A 177 -11.96 24.71 -11.19
CA PHE A 177 -12.92 25.73 -11.69
C PHE A 177 -14.33 25.23 -12.03
N SER A 178 -14.65 23.95 -11.79
CA SER A 178 -16.02 23.45 -11.92
C SER A 178 -16.98 24.16 -10.96
N GLU A 179 -18.21 24.40 -11.44
CA GLU A 179 -19.33 24.90 -10.63
C GLU A 179 -19.67 23.94 -9.47
N ASN A 180 -19.53 22.64 -9.72
CA ASN A 180 -19.76 21.58 -8.75
C ASN A 180 -18.44 21.18 -8.10
N ILE A 181 -18.39 21.22 -6.76
CA ILE A 181 -17.26 20.74 -5.97
C ILE A 181 -17.59 19.34 -5.46
N PRO A 182 -17.01 18.29 -6.06
CA PRO A 182 -17.31 16.92 -5.68
C PRO A 182 -16.75 16.59 -4.29
N LEU A 183 -17.62 16.16 -3.39
CA LEU A 183 -17.28 15.66 -2.05
C LEU A 183 -17.75 14.23 -1.86
N VAL A 184 -16.89 13.37 -1.31
CA VAL A 184 -17.23 11.96 -1.05
C VAL A 184 -17.66 11.78 0.41
N LYS A 185 -18.91 11.36 0.63
CA LYS A 185 -19.41 10.99 1.97
C LYS A 185 -18.74 9.70 2.47
N ARG A 186 -17.68 9.82 3.29
CA ARG A 186 -17.01 8.70 3.99
C ARG A 186 -17.31 8.74 5.48
N THR A 187 -18.02 7.74 6.00
CA THR A 187 -18.40 7.67 7.41
C THR A 187 -17.40 6.91 8.30
N GLY A 188 -16.26 6.47 7.76
CA GLY A 188 -15.30 5.64 8.50
C GLY A 188 -14.70 6.32 9.74
N PHE A 189 -14.37 7.62 9.63
CA PHE A 189 -13.85 8.40 10.76
C PHE A 189 -14.96 8.79 11.75
N LEU A 190 -16.17 9.03 11.26
CA LEU A 190 -17.36 9.31 12.08
C LEU A 190 -17.74 8.08 12.93
N ARG A 191 -17.77 6.89 12.32
CA ARG A 191 -17.93 5.60 13.02
C ARG A 191 -16.86 5.34 14.06
N LEU A 192 -15.64 5.85 13.84
CA LEU A 192 -14.57 5.74 14.82
C LEU A 192 -14.83 6.68 16.00
N ALA A 193 -15.14 7.94 15.74
CA ALA A 193 -15.42 8.93 16.77
C ALA A 193 -16.63 8.53 17.64
N HIS A 194 -17.76 8.18 17.01
CA HIS A 194 -18.97 7.72 17.71
C HIS A 194 -18.70 6.51 18.59
N ARG A 195 -17.95 5.52 18.06
CA ARG A 195 -17.53 4.37 18.86
C ARG A 195 -16.67 4.74 20.06
N LEU A 196 -15.72 5.64 19.89
CA LEU A 196 -14.85 6.07 20.99
C LEU A 196 -15.66 6.80 22.08
N ALA A 197 -16.72 7.52 21.69
CA ALA A 197 -17.62 8.19 22.62
C ALA A 197 -18.56 7.21 23.34
N THR A 198 -19.12 6.22 22.64
CA THR A 198 -20.17 5.32 23.19
C THR A 198 -19.64 4.07 23.87
N GLU A 199 -18.65 3.38 23.28
CA GLU A 199 -18.15 2.11 23.83
C GLU A 199 -17.15 2.34 24.98
N GLY A 200 -16.59 3.54 25.10
CA GLY A 200 -15.48 3.84 25.99
C GLY A 200 -14.22 3.08 25.58
N ASN A 201 -13.12 3.79 25.30
CA ASN A 201 -11.85 3.08 25.11
C ASN A 201 -11.16 2.93 26.48
N PRO A 202 -10.94 1.71 27.01
CA PRO A 202 -10.25 1.53 28.29
C PRO A 202 -8.81 2.08 28.30
N THR A 203 -8.26 2.42 27.13
CA THR A 203 -6.94 3.04 26.99
C THR A 203 -6.95 4.54 26.68
N CYS A 204 -8.10 5.14 26.37
CA CYS A 204 -8.25 6.59 26.25
C CYS A 204 -9.15 7.07 27.40
N LEU A 205 -8.56 7.70 28.40
CA LEU A 205 -9.29 8.36 29.49
C LEU A 205 -10.37 9.30 28.91
N GLN A 206 -11.65 8.91 29.09
CA GLN A 206 -12.88 9.72 29.17
C GLN A 206 -12.94 11.04 28.39
N THR A 207 -12.45 11.09 27.15
CA THR A 207 -12.48 12.32 26.34
C THR A 207 -13.46 12.11 25.20
N SER A 208 -14.56 12.88 25.22
CA SER A 208 -15.42 12.99 24.04
C SER A 208 -14.57 13.51 22.90
N CYS A 209 -14.50 12.73 21.82
CA CYS A 209 -13.67 13.04 20.67
C CYS A 209 -14.53 13.79 19.67
N ALA A 210 -14.65 15.10 19.86
CA ALA A 210 -15.38 15.96 18.93
C ALA A 210 -14.86 15.78 17.49
N VAL A 211 -15.76 15.89 16.53
CA VAL A 211 -15.42 15.92 15.10
C VAL A 211 -15.71 17.30 14.54
N VAL A 212 -14.70 17.90 13.93
CA VAL A 212 -14.72 19.30 13.48
C VAL A 212 -14.73 19.34 11.94
N PRO A 213 -15.80 19.83 11.29
CA PRO A 213 -15.82 20.04 9.85
C PRO A 213 -14.88 21.21 9.49
N CYS A 214 -14.06 21.02 8.49
CA CYS A 214 -13.14 22.03 7.97
C CYS A 214 -13.31 22.14 6.46
N PHE A 215 -13.39 23.37 5.95
CA PHE A 215 -13.48 23.62 4.51
C PHE A 215 -12.31 24.46 4.02
N VAL A 216 -11.73 24.11 2.87
CA VAL A 216 -10.53 24.71 2.32
C VAL A 216 -10.83 25.28 0.93
N PHE A 217 -11.06 26.59 0.89
CA PHE A 217 -11.22 27.34 -0.35
C PHE A 217 -9.89 27.44 -1.09
N GLY A 218 -9.93 27.46 -2.43
CA GLY A 218 -8.75 27.49 -3.30
C GLY A 218 -8.11 26.12 -3.57
N LEU A 219 -8.10 25.21 -2.59
CA LEU A 219 -7.42 23.90 -2.70
C LEU A 219 -7.87 23.05 -3.91
N HIS A 220 -9.16 23.12 -4.23
CA HIS A 220 -9.75 22.42 -5.38
C HIS A 220 -9.24 22.95 -6.73
N ASP A 221 -8.90 24.23 -6.78
CA ASP A 221 -8.55 24.93 -8.02
C ASP A 221 -7.04 25.10 -8.20
N SER A 222 -6.24 24.86 -7.16
CA SER A 222 -4.78 25.10 -7.16
C SER A 222 -4.00 24.23 -8.16
N PHE A 223 -4.48 23.02 -8.46
CA PHE A 223 -3.74 22.05 -9.29
C PHE A 223 -4.66 21.30 -10.24
N THR A 224 -4.13 20.98 -11.43
CA THR A 224 -4.77 20.12 -12.43
C THR A 224 -3.95 18.86 -12.67
N ASN A 225 -4.58 17.85 -13.27
CA ASN A 225 -3.90 16.66 -13.75
C ASN A 225 -4.15 16.55 -15.27
N PRO A 226 -3.14 16.76 -16.13
CA PRO A 226 -3.33 16.68 -17.59
C PRO A 226 -3.72 15.28 -18.07
N LEU A 227 -3.53 14.25 -17.24
CA LEU A 227 -3.90 12.86 -17.50
C LEU A 227 -5.17 12.46 -16.75
N ALA A 228 -6.05 13.40 -16.37
CA ALA A 228 -7.22 13.13 -15.53
C ALA A 228 -8.12 11.97 -16.03
N ALA A 229 -8.33 11.85 -17.34
CA ALA A 229 -9.13 10.75 -17.91
C ALA A 229 -8.47 9.38 -17.71
N ILE A 230 -7.15 9.30 -17.92
CA ILE A 230 -6.37 8.08 -17.72
C ILE A 230 -6.29 7.77 -16.23
N ASP A 231 -6.06 8.77 -15.40
CA ASP A 231 -6.05 8.67 -13.95
C ASP A 231 -7.38 8.11 -13.41
N ALA A 232 -8.51 8.61 -13.90
CA ALA A 232 -9.83 8.11 -13.53
C ALA A 232 -10.03 6.63 -13.90
N LYS A 233 -9.58 6.23 -15.09
CA LYS A 233 -9.63 4.83 -15.55
C LYS A 233 -8.71 3.93 -14.71
N LEU A 234 -7.49 4.39 -14.44
CA LEU A 234 -6.53 3.68 -13.60
C LEU A 234 -7.07 3.51 -12.18
N TYR A 235 -7.57 4.58 -11.57
CA TYR A 235 -8.15 4.55 -10.24
C TYR A 235 -9.37 3.63 -10.16
N LYS A 236 -10.26 3.66 -11.16
CA LYS A 236 -11.42 2.75 -11.23
C LYS A 236 -11.00 1.28 -11.19
N ASN A 237 -9.89 0.94 -11.83
CA ASN A 237 -9.40 -0.43 -11.96
C ASN A 237 -8.47 -0.88 -10.82
N THR A 238 -7.69 0.04 -10.24
CA THR A 238 -6.59 -0.28 -9.31
C THR A 238 -6.74 0.37 -7.93
N GLY A 239 -7.51 1.46 -7.83
CA GLY A 239 -7.58 2.30 -6.63
C GLY A 239 -6.38 3.23 -6.43
N VAL A 240 -5.49 3.34 -7.42
CA VAL A 240 -4.28 4.17 -7.39
C VAL A 240 -4.43 5.34 -8.36
N ASN A 241 -3.91 6.51 -7.98
CA ASN A 241 -3.85 7.70 -8.83
C ASN A 241 -2.48 7.88 -9.48
N ILE A 242 -2.45 8.55 -10.62
CA ILE A 242 -1.25 9.07 -11.26
C ILE A 242 -0.84 10.35 -10.54
N PRO A 243 0.34 10.40 -9.89
CA PRO A 243 0.81 11.58 -9.16
C PRO A 243 1.41 12.61 -10.13
N LEU A 244 0.60 13.12 -11.05
CA LEU A 244 0.97 14.19 -11.98
C LEU A 244 0.09 15.40 -11.73
N TRP A 245 0.64 16.36 -11.01
CA TRP A 245 -0.06 17.58 -10.61
C TRP A 245 0.69 18.78 -11.15
N LEU A 246 -0.01 19.63 -11.87
CA LEU A 246 0.52 20.88 -12.39
C LEU A 246 -0.26 22.04 -11.78
N PRO A 247 0.40 23.14 -11.41
CA PRO A 247 -0.29 24.31 -10.89
C PRO A 247 -1.24 24.85 -11.96
N THR A 248 -2.41 25.32 -11.56
CA THR A 248 -3.29 26.03 -12.48
C THR A 248 -2.78 27.46 -12.68
N SER A 249 -2.99 28.01 -13.88
CA SER A 249 -2.54 29.36 -14.25
C SER A 249 -3.51 30.47 -13.82
N SER A 250 -4.50 30.17 -12.97
CA SER A 250 -5.57 31.12 -12.69
C SER A 250 -5.07 32.32 -11.90
N LYS A 251 -5.20 33.52 -12.51
CA LYS A 251 -4.97 34.81 -11.85
C LYS A 251 -5.95 35.07 -10.71
N ASP A 252 -7.08 34.35 -10.69
CA ASP A 252 -8.13 34.45 -9.69
C ASP A 252 -7.95 33.46 -8.54
N SER A 253 -6.84 32.71 -8.50
CA SER A 253 -6.54 31.86 -7.34
C SER A 253 -6.14 32.74 -6.16
N PHE A 254 -7.13 33.17 -5.38
CA PHE A 254 -6.90 33.50 -3.98
C PHE A 254 -6.26 32.26 -3.34
N GLY A 255 -5.20 32.45 -2.57
CA GLY A 255 -4.50 31.34 -1.91
C GLY A 255 -5.46 30.40 -1.17
N THR A 256 -4.97 29.21 -0.85
CA THR A 256 -5.68 28.22 -0.05
C THR A 256 -6.10 28.79 1.31
N HIS A 257 -7.40 28.99 1.54
CA HIS A 257 -7.96 29.51 2.80
C HIS A 257 -8.79 28.43 3.50
N MET A 258 -8.38 28.04 4.69
CA MET A 258 -9.08 27.05 5.51
C MET A 258 -9.96 27.73 6.57
N VAL A 259 -11.24 27.35 6.59
CA VAL A 259 -12.19 27.71 7.65
C VAL A 259 -12.48 26.47 8.50
N ILE A 260 -12.62 26.69 9.82
CA ILE A 260 -12.89 25.64 10.80
C ILE A 260 -14.28 25.87 11.36
N GLY A 261 -15.14 24.84 11.30
CA GLY A 261 -16.49 24.89 11.85
C GLY A 261 -16.53 24.53 13.33
N LYS A 262 -17.73 24.50 13.90
CA LYS A 262 -17.96 24.09 15.29
C LYS A 262 -17.72 22.58 15.45
N GLY A 263 -17.08 22.18 16.55
CA GLY A 263 -16.95 20.77 16.91
C GLY A 263 -18.30 20.15 17.24
N ILE A 264 -18.53 18.94 16.75
CA ILE A 264 -19.74 18.15 16.97
C ILE A 264 -19.38 17.00 17.89
N ASP A 265 -20.06 16.87 19.03
CA ASP A 265 -19.82 15.79 19.98
C ASP A 265 -20.58 14.53 19.53
N PRO A 266 -19.88 13.42 19.21
CA PRO A 266 -20.56 12.18 18.82
C PRO A 266 -21.48 11.61 19.91
N GLY A 267 -21.27 11.96 21.18
CA GLY A 267 -22.08 11.48 22.32
C GLY A 267 -23.50 12.07 22.36
N GLU A 268 -23.76 13.16 21.64
CA GLU A 268 -25.10 13.77 21.52
C GLU A 268 -26.04 12.98 20.58
N PHE A 269 -25.53 11.95 19.90
CA PHE A 269 -26.26 11.23 18.86
C PHE A 269 -26.43 9.74 19.20
N GLU A 270 -27.67 9.27 19.15
CA GLU A 270 -28.00 7.86 19.37
C GLU A 270 -27.40 6.94 18.29
N SER A 271 -27.49 7.36 17.02
CA SER A 271 -27.00 6.59 15.88
C SER A 271 -25.82 7.25 15.17
N VAL A 272 -24.99 6.43 14.52
CA VAL A 272 -23.87 6.93 13.70
C VAL A 272 -24.38 7.64 12.44
N GLU A 273 -25.54 7.24 11.95
CA GLU A 273 -26.19 7.80 10.78
C GLU A 273 -26.65 9.24 11.05
N ASP A 274 -27.27 9.51 12.18
CA ASP A 274 -27.68 10.86 12.59
C ASP A 274 -26.47 11.76 12.83
N PHE A 275 -25.46 11.24 13.54
CA PHE A 275 -24.19 11.93 13.71
C PHE A 275 -23.54 12.27 12.37
N ALA A 276 -23.56 11.34 11.41
CA ALA A 276 -23.01 11.59 10.09
C ALA A 276 -23.79 12.63 9.31
N ASN A 277 -25.12 12.62 9.39
CA ASN A 277 -25.98 13.62 8.78
C ASN A 277 -25.69 15.01 9.37
N ALA A 278 -25.64 15.14 10.70
CA ALA A 278 -25.30 16.39 11.38
C ALA A 278 -23.93 16.92 10.95
N TYR A 279 -22.92 16.05 10.83
CA TYR A 279 -21.60 16.43 10.33
C TYR A 279 -21.64 17.00 8.90
N TYR A 280 -22.35 16.35 7.97
CA TYR A 280 -22.40 16.82 6.59
C TYR A 280 -23.25 18.08 6.43
N CYS A 281 -24.33 18.24 7.19
CA CYS A 281 -25.09 19.49 7.25
C CYS A 281 -24.20 20.63 7.74
N ALA A 282 -23.47 20.43 8.85
CA ALA A 282 -22.56 21.43 9.38
C ALA A 282 -21.43 21.80 8.39
N LEU A 283 -20.95 20.86 7.57
CA LEU A 283 -19.98 21.14 6.52
C LEU A 283 -20.57 21.99 5.38
N GLU A 284 -21.81 21.71 5.00
CA GLU A 284 -22.55 22.45 3.97
C GLU A 284 -22.84 23.88 4.44
N ASP A 285 -23.33 24.05 5.67
CA ASP A 285 -23.53 25.36 6.31
C ASP A 285 -22.23 26.16 6.39
N LEU A 286 -21.12 25.50 6.77
CA LEU A 286 -19.80 26.12 6.82
C LEU A 286 -19.37 26.63 5.45
N PHE A 287 -19.60 25.85 4.39
CA PHE A 287 -19.33 26.24 3.01
C PHE A 287 -20.19 27.43 2.58
N GLU A 288 -21.51 27.34 2.72
CA GLU A 288 -22.47 28.38 2.31
C GLU A 288 -22.21 29.71 3.03
N THR A 289 -21.93 29.66 4.34
CA THR A 289 -21.61 30.84 5.16
C THR A 289 -20.34 31.57 4.67
N HIS A 290 -19.38 30.84 4.11
CA HIS A 290 -18.06 31.39 3.79
C HIS A 290 -17.83 31.61 2.30
N LYS A 291 -18.55 30.91 1.41
CA LYS A 291 -18.30 30.95 -0.05
C LYS A 291 -18.43 32.34 -0.65
N GLY A 292 -19.31 33.19 -0.10
CA GLY A 292 -19.49 34.58 -0.53
C GLY A 292 -18.23 35.46 -0.40
N ARG A 293 -17.30 35.09 0.48
CA ARG A 293 -16.01 35.80 0.69
C ARG A 293 -15.01 35.57 -0.45
N PHE A 294 -15.20 34.52 -1.25
CA PHE A 294 -14.27 34.10 -2.29
C PHE A 294 -14.93 34.22 -3.67
N VAL A 295 -14.44 35.15 -4.51
CA VAL A 295 -15.07 35.50 -5.80
C VAL A 295 -15.34 34.26 -6.66
N GLY A 296 -14.36 33.36 -6.78
CA GLY A 296 -14.48 32.13 -7.58
C GLY A 296 -15.44 31.07 -7.02
N TYR A 297 -15.99 31.24 -5.82
CA TYR A 297 -16.86 30.27 -5.13
C TYR A 297 -18.31 30.74 -4.97
N LYS A 298 -18.63 32.01 -5.26
CA LYS A 298 -19.96 32.59 -5.02
C LYS A 298 -21.10 31.78 -5.65
N THR A 299 -20.89 31.29 -6.88
CA THR A 299 -21.89 30.52 -7.64
C THR A 299 -21.70 29.01 -7.53
N ARG A 300 -20.69 28.54 -6.80
CA ARG A 300 -20.40 27.12 -6.71
C ARG A 300 -21.28 26.44 -5.67
N ARG A 301 -21.46 25.13 -5.87
CA ARG A 301 -22.21 24.24 -4.98
C ARG A 301 -21.42 22.99 -4.66
N LEU A 302 -21.69 22.41 -3.50
CA LEU A 302 -21.16 21.09 -3.14
C LEU A 302 -21.94 20.01 -3.89
N GLU A 303 -21.22 19.09 -4.52
CA GLU A 303 -21.81 17.91 -5.14
C GLU A 303 -21.45 16.67 -4.33
N TRP A 304 -22.44 16.12 -3.64
CA TRP A 304 -22.25 14.92 -2.85
C TRP A 304 -22.16 13.69 -3.75
N ILE A 305 -20.94 13.18 -3.93
CA ILE A 305 -20.72 11.89 -4.57
C ILE A 305 -21.10 10.82 -3.58
N THR A 306 -22.38 10.44 -3.61
CA THR A 306 -22.85 9.25 -2.92
C THR A 306 -22.05 8.07 -3.46
N PRO A 307 -21.30 7.35 -2.61
CA PRO A 307 -20.61 6.16 -3.05
C PRO A 307 -21.69 5.16 -3.51
N THR A 308 -21.99 5.10 -4.83
CA THR A 308 -23.04 4.28 -5.48
C THR A 308 -23.56 3.21 -4.53
N GLU A 309 -24.81 3.38 -4.08
CA GLU A 309 -25.54 2.67 -3.03
C GLU A 309 -25.05 1.26 -2.74
N SER A 310 -25.09 0.85 -1.46
CA SER A 310 -24.61 -0.43 -0.93
C SER A 310 -24.86 -1.66 -1.83
N LYS A 311 -25.98 -1.75 -2.56
CA LYS A 311 -26.26 -2.80 -3.57
C LYS A 311 -25.39 -2.66 -4.83
N LYS A 312 -25.33 -1.48 -5.46
CA LYS A 312 -24.33 -1.15 -6.49
C LYS A 312 -22.92 -1.14 -5.95
N LYS A 313 -22.67 -0.98 -4.65
CA LYS A 313 -21.36 -1.06 -4.00
C LYS A 313 -20.94 -2.50 -3.80
N ALA A 314 -21.85 -3.41 -3.47
CA ALA A 314 -21.61 -4.84 -3.48
C ALA A 314 -21.39 -5.32 -4.91
N ALA A 315 -22.23 -4.90 -5.86
CA ALA A 315 -22.08 -5.19 -7.28
C ALA A 315 -20.84 -4.54 -7.90
N ASN A 316 -20.48 -3.29 -7.56
CA ASN A 316 -19.27 -2.60 -8.02
C ASN A 316 -18.03 -3.04 -7.26
N ARG A 317 -18.11 -3.46 -6.00
CA ARG A 317 -16.98 -4.09 -5.29
C ARG A 317 -16.79 -5.50 -5.85
N PHE A 318 -17.86 -6.21 -6.16
CA PHE A 318 -17.85 -7.46 -6.90
C PHE A 318 -17.32 -7.27 -8.31
N GLN A 319 -17.70 -6.21 -9.03
CA GLN A 319 -17.28 -5.91 -10.40
C GLN A 319 -15.90 -5.24 -10.46
N ARG A 320 -15.46 -4.50 -9.44
CA ARG A 320 -14.06 -4.06 -9.24
C ARG A 320 -13.19 -5.23 -8.82
N ASN A 321 -13.72 -6.13 -8.01
CA ASN A 321 -13.05 -7.39 -7.75
C ASN A 321 -12.96 -8.16 -9.05
N ILE A 322 -14.02 -8.34 -9.84
CA ILE A 322 -14.00 -9.05 -11.12
C ILE A 322 -13.12 -8.34 -12.13
N SER A 323 -13.21 -7.03 -12.33
CA SER A 323 -12.39 -6.30 -13.30
C SER A 323 -10.95 -6.17 -12.85
N GLY A 324 -10.69 -6.00 -11.55
CA GLY A 324 -9.34 -6.08 -10.99
C GLY A 324 -8.78 -7.49 -10.99
N TYR A 325 -9.62 -8.53 -10.80
CA TYR A 325 -9.24 -9.93 -10.97
C TYR A 325 -9.00 -10.21 -12.45
N ALA A 326 -9.88 -9.83 -13.35
CA ALA A 326 -9.76 -9.99 -14.80
C ALA A 326 -8.57 -9.22 -15.35
N PHE A 327 -8.30 -8.01 -14.88
CA PHE A 327 -7.08 -7.26 -15.23
C PHE A 327 -5.84 -8.00 -14.72
N ARG A 328 -5.81 -8.40 -13.44
CA ARG A 328 -4.70 -9.20 -12.88
C ARG A 328 -4.55 -10.57 -13.56
N THR A 329 -5.64 -11.17 -14.02
CA THR A 329 -5.69 -12.46 -14.72
C THR A 329 -5.20 -12.29 -16.15
N LYS A 330 -5.72 -11.31 -16.91
CA LYS A 330 -5.25 -10.98 -18.26
C LYS A 330 -3.78 -10.58 -18.24
N PHE A 331 -3.37 -9.80 -17.25
CA PHE A 331 -1.97 -9.44 -17.04
C PHE A 331 -1.13 -10.67 -16.69
N GLY A 332 -1.59 -11.52 -15.76
CA GLY A 332 -0.89 -12.74 -15.37
C GLY A 332 -0.78 -13.77 -16.52
N ILE A 333 -1.84 -13.95 -17.30
CA ILE A 333 -1.88 -14.81 -18.49
C ILE A 333 -0.99 -14.21 -19.58
N GLY A 334 -1.17 -12.93 -19.92
CA GLY A 334 -0.33 -12.25 -20.92
C GLY A 334 1.15 -12.27 -20.53
N PHE A 335 1.44 -12.14 -19.24
CA PHE A 335 2.79 -12.30 -18.69
C PHE A 335 3.31 -13.73 -18.84
N LEU A 336 2.52 -14.75 -18.44
CA LEU A 336 2.92 -16.15 -18.56
C LEU A 336 3.13 -16.53 -20.03
N LEU A 337 2.22 -16.14 -20.91
CA LEU A 337 2.35 -16.35 -22.36
C LEU A 337 3.57 -15.64 -22.92
N SER A 338 3.81 -14.38 -22.56
CA SER A 338 5.02 -13.65 -22.97
C SER A 338 6.30 -14.34 -22.47
N PHE A 339 6.27 -14.87 -21.24
CA PHE A 339 7.37 -15.63 -20.68
C PHE A 339 7.60 -16.95 -21.43
N LEU A 340 6.53 -17.71 -21.69
CA LEU A 340 6.58 -18.96 -22.45
C LEU A 340 7.09 -18.70 -23.87
N VAL A 341 6.49 -17.78 -24.60
CA VAL A 341 6.89 -17.40 -25.97
C VAL A 341 8.36 -16.97 -26.00
N ASN A 342 8.80 -16.09 -25.09
CA ASN A 342 10.19 -15.65 -25.05
C ASN A 342 11.16 -16.78 -24.66
N SER A 343 10.73 -17.74 -23.84
CA SER A 343 11.56 -18.89 -23.45
C SER A 343 11.65 -19.94 -24.56
N PHE A 344 10.56 -20.20 -25.27
CA PHE A 344 10.49 -21.16 -26.37
C PHE A 344 11.11 -20.61 -27.66
N LEU A 345 10.80 -19.37 -28.06
CA LEU A 345 11.35 -18.76 -29.29
C LEU A 345 12.87 -18.61 -29.26
N ARG A 346 13.48 -18.48 -28.08
CA ARG A 346 14.94 -18.42 -27.94
C ARG A 346 15.62 -19.79 -27.99
N GLY A 347 14.87 -20.89 -28.13
CA GLY A 347 15.41 -22.26 -28.13
C GLY A 347 16.12 -22.66 -26.83
N LYS A 348 16.03 -21.83 -25.79
CA LYS A 348 16.76 -21.96 -24.52
C LYS A 348 15.74 -22.03 -23.41
N LEU A 349 15.18 -23.21 -23.20
CA LEU A 349 14.45 -23.53 -21.97
C LEU A 349 15.49 -23.53 -20.84
N MET A 350 15.73 -22.36 -20.26
CA MET A 350 16.68 -22.25 -19.17
C MET A 350 16.06 -22.80 -17.89
N ARG A 351 16.82 -23.62 -17.15
CA ARG A 351 16.75 -23.71 -15.69
C ARG A 351 16.50 -22.30 -15.24
N LEU A 352 15.31 -22.05 -14.71
CA LEU A 352 15.06 -22.42 -13.36
C LEU A 352 16.16 -21.71 -12.51
N SER A 353 16.43 -22.12 -11.28
CA SER A 353 17.44 -21.50 -10.39
C SER A 353 18.72 -20.95 -11.04
N THR A 354 19.34 -21.65 -11.99
CA THR A 354 20.72 -21.38 -12.46
C THR A 354 20.88 -20.60 -13.77
N SER A 355 19.81 -20.31 -14.53
CA SER A 355 19.90 -19.76 -15.91
C SER A 355 20.66 -20.64 -16.93
N GLN A 356 21.03 -21.87 -16.57
CA GLN A 356 21.59 -22.85 -17.49
C GLN A 356 20.48 -23.41 -18.38
N VAL A 357 20.80 -23.92 -19.56
CA VAL A 357 19.78 -24.59 -20.41
C VAL A 357 19.42 -25.94 -19.79
N TYR A 358 18.13 -26.31 -19.75
CA TYR A 358 17.74 -27.66 -19.39
C TYR A 358 18.19 -28.62 -20.49
N ASP A 359 18.83 -29.70 -20.07
CA ASP A 359 19.12 -30.83 -20.94
C ASP A 359 17.82 -31.37 -21.55
N PHE A 360 17.96 -31.95 -22.75
CA PHE A 360 16.83 -32.43 -23.52
C PHE A 360 15.92 -33.36 -22.71
N HIS A 361 16.50 -34.20 -21.85
CA HIS A 361 15.81 -35.16 -21.00
C HIS A 361 14.89 -34.52 -19.94
N HIS A 362 15.13 -33.28 -19.53
CA HIS A 362 14.29 -32.60 -18.52
C HIS A 362 13.16 -31.76 -19.13
N ARG A 363 13.16 -31.56 -20.46
CA ARG A 363 12.16 -30.75 -21.16
C ARG A 363 10.72 -31.27 -20.98
N PRO A 364 10.42 -32.59 -20.99
CA PRO A 364 9.07 -33.08 -20.76
C PRO A 364 8.55 -32.70 -19.37
N ALA A 365 9.36 -32.89 -18.32
CA ALA A 365 8.98 -32.54 -16.95
C ALA A 365 8.77 -31.02 -16.78
N LEU A 366 9.61 -30.20 -17.40
CA LEU A 366 9.43 -28.75 -17.43
C LEU A 366 8.15 -28.35 -18.20
N GLY A 367 7.87 -29.00 -19.33
CA GLY A 367 6.65 -28.80 -20.09
C GLY A 367 5.41 -29.09 -19.24
N LEU A 368 5.39 -30.24 -18.56
CA LEU A 368 4.33 -30.60 -17.61
C LEU A 368 4.21 -29.56 -16.48
N HIS A 369 5.32 -29.09 -15.92
CA HIS A 369 5.32 -28.06 -14.89
C HIS A 369 4.66 -26.78 -15.39
N LEU A 370 5.03 -26.30 -16.57
CA LEU A 370 4.51 -25.07 -17.17
C LEU A 370 3.02 -25.19 -17.54
N VAL A 371 2.61 -26.34 -18.08
CA VAL A 371 1.19 -26.62 -18.38
C VAL A 371 0.38 -26.69 -17.09
N GLY A 372 0.83 -27.45 -16.09
CA GLY A 372 0.18 -27.52 -14.78
C GLY A 372 0.05 -26.14 -14.16
N SER A 373 1.11 -25.33 -14.24
CA SER A 373 1.13 -23.94 -13.76
C SER A 373 0.12 -23.04 -14.45
N PHE A 374 0.04 -23.12 -15.77
CA PHE A 374 -0.94 -22.37 -16.57
C PHE A 374 -2.37 -22.79 -16.23
N VAL A 375 -2.63 -24.10 -16.18
CA VAL A 375 -3.92 -24.67 -15.82
C VAL A 375 -4.30 -24.27 -14.38
N TRP A 376 -3.36 -24.28 -13.44
CA TRP A 376 -3.59 -23.80 -12.08
C TRP A 376 -3.96 -22.33 -12.05
N VAL A 377 -3.22 -21.46 -12.75
CA VAL A 377 -3.54 -20.02 -12.83
C VAL A 377 -4.92 -19.82 -13.44
N LEU A 378 -5.27 -20.56 -14.48
CA LEU A 378 -6.58 -20.46 -15.11
C LEU A 378 -7.68 -20.96 -14.15
N ALA A 379 -7.55 -22.17 -13.62
CA ALA A 379 -8.51 -22.81 -12.73
C ALA A 379 -8.70 -22.03 -11.43
N SER A 380 -7.61 -21.67 -10.74
CA SER A 380 -7.65 -20.85 -9.52
C SER A 380 -8.37 -19.52 -9.73
N ARG A 381 -8.10 -18.84 -10.86
CA ARG A 381 -8.69 -17.55 -11.15
C ARG A 381 -10.16 -17.68 -11.55
N VAL A 382 -10.54 -18.70 -12.31
CA VAL A 382 -11.94 -18.99 -12.65
C VAL A 382 -12.73 -19.43 -11.41
N LEU A 383 -12.13 -20.21 -10.49
CA LEU A 383 -12.70 -20.57 -9.19
C LEU A 383 -12.93 -19.34 -8.30
N THR A 384 -12.07 -18.32 -8.39
CA THR A 384 -12.26 -17.08 -7.61
C THR A 384 -13.36 -16.15 -8.14
N ILE A 385 -13.88 -16.40 -9.36
CA ILE A 385 -15.02 -15.66 -9.91
C ILE A 385 -16.29 -16.39 -9.49
N LYS A 386 -17.14 -15.77 -8.65
CA LYS A 386 -18.37 -16.39 -8.10
C LYS A 386 -19.37 -16.90 -9.16
N ILE A 387 -19.25 -16.48 -10.41
CA ILE A 387 -20.15 -16.84 -11.51
C ILE A 387 -20.02 -18.34 -11.88
N SER A 388 -18.93 -19.00 -11.47
CA SER A 388 -18.62 -20.39 -11.83
C SER A 388 -19.21 -21.45 -10.88
N ALA A 389 -20.15 -21.10 -10.00
CA ALA A 389 -20.73 -22.01 -9.01
C ALA A 389 -21.12 -23.42 -9.57
N PRO A 390 -21.78 -23.56 -10.73
CA PRO A 390 -22.12 -24.87 -11.26
C PRO A 390 -20.91 -25.71 -11.71
N TYR A 391 -19.79 -25.08 -12.04
CA TYR A 391 -18.55 -25.75 -12.46
C TYR A 391 -17.49 -25.82 -11.36
N HIS A 392 -17.80 -25.37 -10.14
CA HIS A 392 -16.82 -25.27 -9.06
C HIS A 392 -16.20 -26.63 -8.72
N ARG A 393 -16.97 -27.72 -8.81
CA ARG A 393 -16.47 -29.08 -8.57
C ARG A 393 -15.46 -29.52 -9.63
N LEU A 394 -15.81 -29.36 -10.91
CA LEU A 394 -14.94 -29.68 -12.05
C LEU A 394 -13.65 -28.84 -12.03
N LEU A 395 -13.79 -27.54 -11.83
CA LEU A 395 -12.64 -26.64 -11.71
C LEU A 395 -11.78 -26.96 -10.48
N GLY A 396 -12.39 -27.43 -9.39
CA GLY A 396 -11.68 -27.94 -8.22
C GLY A 396 -10.83 -29.16 -8.54
N TYR A 397 -11.35 -30.12 -9.31
CA TYR A 397 -10.58 -31.27 -9.77
C TYR A 397 -9.45 -30.89 -10.74
N ILE A 398 -9.70 -29.94 -11.65
CA ILE A 398 -8.68 -29.41 -12.55
C ILE A 398 -7.58 -28.71 -11.74
N ALA A 399 -7.94 -27.91 -10.74
CA ALA A 399 -6.98 -27.26 -9.84
C ALA A 399 -6.17 -28.30 -9.06
N LEU A 400 -6.80 -29.35 -8.54
CA LEU A 400 -6.12 -30.45 -7.84
C LEU A 400 -5.13 -31.18 -8.76
N LEU A 401 -5.58 -31.61 -9.93
CA LEU A 401 -4.72 -32.30 -10.91
C LEU A 401 -3.54 -31.41 -11.31
N SER A 402 -3.79 -30.13 -11.59
CA SER A 402 -2.74 -29.18 -11.95
C SER A 402 -1.74 -28.98 -10.81
N MET A 403 -2.18 -28.93 -9.56
CA MET A 403 -1.28 -28.84 -8.40
C MET A 403 -0.42 -30.10 -8.28
N THR A 404 -1.01 -31.29 -8.43
CA THR A 404 -0.27 -32.56 -8.39
C THR A 404 0.80 -32.59 -9.48
N ILE A 405 0.46 -32.15 -10.70
CA ILE A 405 1.41 -32.03 -11.80
C ILE A 405 2.52 -31.02 -11.45
N ILE A 406 2.19 -29.83 -10.96
CA ILE A 406 3.19 -28.80 -10.58
C ILE A 406 4.13 -29.35 -9.51
N CYS A 407 3.59 -29.94 -8.45
CA CYS A 407 4.40 -30.45 -7.34
C CYS A 407 5.25 -31.64 -7.80
N GLY A 408 4.67 -32.64 -8.48
CA GLY A 408 5.41 -33.81 -8.95
C GLY A 408 6.52 -33.45 -9.94
N SER A 409 6.23 -32.56 -10.90
CA SER A 409 7.25 -32.05 -11.81
C SER A 409 8.29 -31.18 -11.09
N ALA A 410 7.91 -30.39 -10.08
CA ALA A 410 8.85 -29.64 -9.26
C ALA A 410 9.79 -30.57 -8.50
N TYR A 411 9.26 -31.61 -7.85
CA TYR A 411 10.06 -32.64 -7.17
C TYR A 411 11.07 -33.28 -8.14
N TYR A 412 10.60 -33.73 -9.31
CA TYR A 412 11.48 -34.33 -10.31
C TYR A 412 12.58 -33.35 -10.77
N LEU A 413 12.20 -32.13 -11.15
CA LEU A 413 13.15 -31.11 -11.63
C LEU A 413 14.16 -30.74 -10.54
N VAL A 414 13.71 -30.69 -9.29
CA VAL A 414 14.58 -30.43 -8.15
C VAL A 414 15.56 -31.58 -7.94
N MET A 415 15.10 -32.84 -7.91
CA MET A 415 15.97 -33.99 -7.72
C MET A 415 16.99 -34.12 -8.84
N ALA A 416 16.59 -33.87 -10.09
CA ALA A 416 17.51 -33.79 -11.22
C ALA A 416 18.55 -32.68 -11.05
N THR A 417 18.10 -31.48 -10.67
CA THR A 417 18.98 -30.32 -10.42
C THR A 417 19.95 -30.59 -9.27
N TRP A 418 19.52 -31.32 -8.25
CA TRP A 418 20.36 -31.71 -7.12
C TRP A 418 21.38 -32.79 -7.50
N ALA A 419 20.98 -33.79 -8.29
CA ALA A 419 21.87 -34.80 -8.84
C ALA A 419 22.98 -34.16 -9.69
N ASP A 420 22.62 -33.19 -10.54
CA ASP A 420 23.61 -32.44 -11.31
C ASP A 420 24.53 -31.64 -10.39
N ALA A 421 23.99 -30.96 -9.38
CA ALA A 421 24.78 -30.18 -8.43
C ALA A 421 25.82 -31.03 -7.69
N LEU A 422 25.54 -32.31 -7.41
CA LEU A 422 26.53 -33.22 -6.80
C LEU A 422 27.73 -33.46 -7.72
N VAL A 423 27.55 -33.33 -9.04
CA VAL A 423 28.62 -33.44 -10.04
C VAL A 423 29.39 -32.12 -10.17
N TRP A 424 28.72 -30.98 -10.08
CA TRP A 424 29.32 -29.64 -10.23
C TRP A 424 29.67 -29.00 -8.88
N LYS A 425 30.94 -29.07 -8.47
CA LYS A 425 31.42 -28.66 -7.13
C LYS A 425 31.17 -27.19 -6.76
N ASP A 426 31.18 -26.27 -7.72
CA ASP A 426 31.30 -24.83 -7.41
C ASP A 426 29.98 -24.12 -7.06
N ASP A 427 28.83 -24.75 -7.26
CA ASP A 427 27.50 -24.16 -6.98
C ASP A 427 26.58 -25.05 -6.12
N PHE A 428 27.12 -26.13 -5.54
CA PHE A 428 26.31 -27.14 -4.83
C PHE A 428 25.45 -26.54 -3.71
N ALA A 429 26.02 -25.65 -2.89
CA ALA A 429 25.30 -25.04 -1.78
C ALA A 429 24.11 -24.19 -2.26
N HIS A 430 24.31 -23.36 -3.28
CA HIS A 430 23.25 -22.54 -3.87
C HIS A 430 22.16 -23.42 -4.49
N ILE A 431 22.56 -24.35 -5.36
CA ILE A 431 21.62 -25.18 -6.10
C ILE A 431 20.85 -26.11 -5.17
N GLY A 432 21.53 -26.74 -4.21
CA GLY A 432 20.93 -27.64 -3.21
C GLY A 432 19.94 -26.92 -2.30
N LEU A 433 20.26 -25.68 -1.89
CA LEU A 433 19.38 -24.94 -1.00
C LEU A 433 18.12 -24.43 -1.69
N HIS A 434 18.24 -23.93 -2.93
CA HIS A 434 17.06 -23.55 -3.72
C HIS A 434 16.18 -24.74 -4.07
N SER A 435 16.82 -25.88 -4.36
CA SER A 435 16.18 -27.17 -4.53
C SER A 435 15.34 -27.53 -3.31
N PHE A 436 15.93 -27.46 -2.12
CA PHE A 436 15.23 -27.71 -0.86
C PHE A 436 14.07 -26.73 -0.63
N CYS A 437 14.26 -25.43 -0.89
CA CYS A 437 13.20 -24.44 -0.79
C CYS A 437 12.00 -24.78 -1.69
N ASN A 438 12.25 -25.15 -2.95
CA ASN A 438 11.18 -25.55 -3.88
C ASN A 438 10.44 -26.81 -3.42
N ILE A 439 11.15 -27.81 -2.89
CA ILE A 439 10.54 -29.00 -2.27
C ILE A 439 9.64 -28.59 -1.11
N LEU A 440 10.11 -27.71 -0.25
CA LEU A 440 9.38 -27.27 0.93
C LEU A 440 8.09 -26.55 0.54
N VAL A 441 8.12 -25.66 -0.46
CA VAL A 441 6.90 -25.01 -0.96
C VAL A 441 5.96 -26.04 -1.59
N ALA A 442 6.49 -27.06 -2.29
CA ALA A 442 5.68 -28.10 -2.94
C ALA A 442 4.93 -28.93 -1.90
N GLY A 443 5.65 -29.46 -0.92
CA GLY A 443 5.05 -30.20 0.19
C GLY A 443 4.04 -29.37 0.99
N VAL A 444 4.39 -28.13 1.35
CA VAL A 444 3.48 -27.23 2.10
C VAL A 444 2.23 -26.91 1.28
N SER A 445 2.35 -26.70 -0.04
CA SER A 445 1.21 -26.42 -0.91
C SER A 445 0.26 -27.63 -1.02
N GLN A 446 0.80 -28.85 -1.07
CA GLN A 446 -0.01 -30.08 -1.02
C GLN A 446 -0.76 -30.22 0.31
N ILE A 447 -0.09 -29.98 1.44
CA ILE A 447 -0.74 -30.00 2.77
C ILE A 447 -1.86 -28.96 2.84
N GLN A 448 -1.58 -27.72 2.40
CA GLN A 448 -2.58 -26.64 2.38
C GLN A 448 -3.77 -26.98 1.49
N LEU A 449 -3.55 -27.65 0.36
CA LEU A 449 -4.62 -28.12 -0.51
C LEU A 449 -5.44 -29.22 0.17
N GLY A 450 -4.80 -30.19 0.83
CA GLY A 450 -5.49 -31.22 1.62
C GLY A 450 -6.41 -30.59 2.68
N PHE A 451 -5.93 -29.59 3.41
CA PHE A 451 -6.75 -28.84 4.37
C PHE A 451 -7.91 -28.08 3.70
N ALA A 452 -7.66 -27.44 2.56
CA ALA A 452 -8.72 -26.74 1.83
C ALA A 452 -9.81 -27.71 1.36
N LEU A 453 -9.43 -28.90 0.90
CA LEU A 453 -10.36 -29.96 0.48
C LEU A 453 -11.13 -30.53 1.67
N ALA A 454 -10.46 -30.83 2.78
CA ALA A 454 -11.13 -31.29 4.01
C ALA A 454 -12.19 -30.29 4.49
N ALA A 455 -11.85 -29.00 4.52
CA ALA A 455 -12.79 -27.93 4.86
C ALA A 455 -13.97 -27.85 3.88
N ALA A 456 -13.73 -28.07 2.58
CA ALA A 456 -14.81 -28.11 1.58
C ALA A 456 -15.75 -29.31 1.80
N THR A 457 -15.20 -30.49 2.05
CA THR A 457 -15.97 -31.73 2.35
C THR A 457 -16.80 -31.57 3.62
N ALA A 458 -16.24 -30.90 4.64
CA ALA A 458 -16.95 -30.55 5.88
C ALA A 458 -17.96 -29.38 5.72
N LYS A 459 -18.12 -28.84 4.50
CA LYS A 459 -18.98 -27.68 4.19
C LYS A 459 -18.60 -26.40 4.95
N GLU A 460 -17.36 -26.28 5.43
CA GLU A 460 -16.84 -25.09 6.12
C GLU A 460 -16.36 -24.03 5.12
N THR A 461 -17.31 -23.35 4.48
CA THR A 461 -17.04 -22.41 3.38
C THR A 461 -16.04 -21.30 3.72
N GLN A 462 -16.07 -20.77 4.95
CA GLN A 462 -15.15 -19.70 5.37
C GLN A 462 -13.72 -20.22 5.54
N LEU A 463 -13.55 -21.42 6.12
CA LEU A 463 -12.23 -22.03 6.29
C LEU A 463 -11.65 -22.43 4.93
N HIS A 464 -12.45 -23.07 4.07
CA HIS A 464 -12.07 -23.40 2.70
C HIS A 464 -11.59 -22.16 1.94
N SER A 465 -12.38 -21.07 1.94
CA SER A 465 -12.03 -19.83 1.26
C SER A 465 -10.72 -19.22 1.78
N ARG A 466 -10.49 -19.25 3.10
CA ARG A 466 -9.24 -18.79 3.71
C ARG A 466 -8.06 -19.67 3.31
N SER A 467 -8.19 -20.99 3.41
CA SER A 467 -7.13 -21.95 3.04
C SER A 467 -6.77 -21.86 1.57
N MET A 468 -7.75 -21.72 0.67
CA MET A 468 -7.49 -21.46 -0.76
C MET A 468 -6.81 -20.10 -0.99
N GLY A 469 -7.19 -19.07 -0.24
CA GLY A 469 -6.52 -17.77 -0.29
C GLY A 469 -5.04 -17.83 0.14
N ILE A 470 -4.74 -18.67 1.12
CA ILE A 470 -3.37 -19.00 1.57
C ILE A 470 -2.62 -19.76 0.47
N LEU A 471 -3.20 -20.86 -0.02
CA LEU A 471 -2.63 -21.70 -1.05
C LEU A 471 -2.29 -20.91 -2.32
N HIS A 472 -3.20 -20.06 -2.81
CA HIS A 472 -2.92 -19.21 -3.96
C HIS A 472 -1.72 -18.28 -3.75
N ARG A 473 -1.54 -17.74 -2.53
CA ARG A 473 -0.38 -16.90 -2.21
C ARG A 473 0.90 -17.72 -2.10
N SER A 474 0.84 -18.93 -1.53
CA SER A 474 1.97 -19.87 -1.51
C SER A 474 2.38 -20.24 -2.94
N MET A 475 1.42 -20.44 -3.84
CA MET A 475 1.70 -20.79 -5.23
C MET A 475 2.37 -19.67 -6.02
N LEU A 476 2.11 -18.41 -5.67
CA LEU A 476 2.85 -17.29 -6.25
C LEU A 476 4.37 -17.40 -5.99
N LEU A 477 4.80 -18.11 -4.95
CA LEU A 477 6.21 -18.34 -4.62
C LEU A 477 6.93 -19.25 -5.61
N PHE A 478 6.21 -20.04 -6.41
CA PHE A 478 6.84 -20.82 -7.49
C PHE A 478 7.15 -19.99 -8.73
N PHE A 479 6.41 -18.90 -8.95
CA PHE A 479 6.45 -18.14 -10.21
C PHE A 479 7.18 -16.81 -10.09
N LEU A 480 6.97 -16.10 -8.97
CA LEU A 480 7.52 -14.77 -8.79
C LEU A 480 9.02 -14.70 -8.51
N PRO A 481 9.76 -15.71 -7.99
CA PRO A 481 11.18 -15.55 -7.64
C PRO A 481 12.01 -14.97 -8.78
N ARG A 482 11.71 -15.33 -10.03
CA ARG A 482 12.46 -14.83 -11.19
C ARG A 482 12.04 -13.48 -11.69
N LEU A 483 10.75 -13.20 -11.68
CA LEU A 483 10.27 -11.89 -12.07
C LEU A 483 10.80 -10.88 -11.06
N SER A 484 10.64 -11.20 -9.78
CA SER A 484 11.24 -10.47 -8.67
C SER A 484 12.76 -10.44 -8.80
N ALA A 485 13.45 -11.53 -9.17
CA ALA A 485 14.91 -11.53 -9.36
C ALA A 485 15.34 -10.71 -10.57
N ARG A 486 14.59 -10.68 -11.67
CA ARG A 486 14.89 -9.82 -12.83
C ARG A 486 14.67 -8.36 -12.47
N LEU A 487 13.60 -8.07 -11.74
CA LEU A 487 13.33 -6.73 -11.21
C LEU A 487 14.42 -6.34 -10.21
N ILE A 488 14.80 -7.20 -9.28
CA ILE A 488 15.87 -6.99 -8.32
C ILE A 488 17.20 -6.83 -9.06
N ARG A 489 17.52 -7.68 -10.02
CA ARG A 489 18.71 -7.52 -10.84
C ARG A 489 18.67 -6.21 -11.62
N TRP A 490 17.50 -5.74 -12.05
CA TRP A 490 17.37 -4.46 -12.73
C TRP A 490 17.53 -3.28 -11.75
N LEU A 491 17.03 -3.39 -10.52
CA LEU A 491 17.08 -2.36 -9.48
C LEU A 491 18.41 -2.30 -8.72
N PHE A 492 19.05 -3.45 -8.54
CA PHE A 492 20.23 -3.67 -7.70
C PHE A 492 21.35 -4.28 -8.56
N PRO A 493 22.62 -3.92 -8.35
CA PRO A 493 23.76 -4.49 -9.08
C PRO A 493 24.13 -5.90 -8.60
N LEU A 494 23.13 -6.74 -8.34
CA LEU A 494 23.32 -8.12 -7.95
C LEU A 494 23.58 -8.97 -9.19
N ASN A 495 24.39 -10.01 -9.03
CA ASN A 495 24.49 -11.06 -10.05
C ASN A 495 23.17 -11.86 -10.13
N GLY A 496 23.04 -12.76 -11.11
CA GLY A 496 21.79 -13.51 -11.32
C GLY A 496 21.37 -14.35 -10.12
N VAL A 497 22.35 -14.98 -9.49
CA VAL A 497 22.23 -15.90 -8.34
C VAL A 497 21.76 -15.13 -7.09
N GLN A 498 22.46 -14.04 -6.74
CA GLN A 498 22.13 -13.19 -5.60
C GLN A 498 20.75 -12.53 -5.73
N ALA A 499 20.44 -11.99 -6.91
CA ALA A 499 19.14 -11.38 -7.16
C ALA A 499 18.01 -12.40 -6.97
N TYR A 500 18.26 -13.66 -7.31
CA TYR A 500 17.34 -14.77 -7.09
C TYR A 500 17.20 -15.10 -5.60
N SER A 501 18.29 -15.24 -4.87
CA SER A 501 18.26 -15.49 -3.42
C SER A 501 17.51 -14.39 -2.65
N VAL A 502 17.73 -13.11 -2.99
CA VAL A 502 16.95 -11.99 -2.42
C VAL A 502 15.47 -12.07 -2.80
N ALA A 503 15.17 -12.39 -4.06
CA ALA A 503 13.79 -12.52 -4.53
C ALA A 503 13.03 -13.64 -3.83
N VAL A 504 13.71 -14.76 -3.56
CA VAL A 504 13.20 -15.90 -2.80
C VAL A 504 12.96 -15.49 -1.35
N LEU A 505 13.94 -14.86 -0.70
CA LEU A 505 13.81 -14.39 0.68
C LEU A 505 12.60 -13.45 0.86
N LEU A 506 12.49 -12.41 0.03
CA LEU A 506 11.35 -11.48 0.07
C LEU A 506 10.01 -12.20 -0.10
N GLN A 507 10.02 -13.24 -0.93
CA GLN A 507 8.86 -14.06 -1.17
C GLN A 507 8.51 -14.96 -0.01
N TYR A 508 9.44 -15.47 0.78
CA TYR A 508 9.13 -16.16 2.03
C TYR A 508 8.62 -15.20 3.13
N CYS A 509 9.11 -13.96 3.17
CA CYS A 509 8.66 -12.97 4.13
C CYS A 509 7.18 -12.58 3.95
N ILE A 510 6.69 -12.45 2.71
CA ILE A 510 5.30 -12.05 2.42
C ILE A 510 4.24 -13.00 3.04
N PRO A 511 4.31 -14.33 2.81
CA PRO A 511 3.48 -15.32 3.47
C PRO A 511 3.66 -15.32 4.98
N LEU A 512 4.87 -15.19 5.53
CA LEU A 512 5.08 -15.13 6.98
C LEU A 512 4.34 -13.95 7.63
N CYS A 513 4.43 -12.76 7.03
CA CYS A 513 3.67 -11.58 7.47
C CYS A 513 2.15 -11.75 7.31
N THR A 514 1.74 -12.53 6.32
CA THR A 514 0.33 -12.83 6.05
C THR A 514 -0.25 -13.86 7.03
N PHE A 515 0.45 -14.98 7.24
CA PHE A 515 -0.02 -16.12 8.03
C PHE A 515 -0.05 -15.81 9.53
N SER A 516 0.91 -15.03 10.02
CA SER A 516 0.92 -14.56 11.42
C SER A 516 -0.33 -13.77 11.83
N ARG A 517 -1.11 -13.26 10.86
CA ARG A 517 -2.36 -12.53 11.07
C ARG A 517 -3.62 -13.37 10.90
N ILE A 518 -3.56 -14.51 10.20
CA ILE A 518 -4.75 -15.16 9.64
C ILE A 518 -5.20 -16.41 10.41
N THR A 519 -4.36 -17.03 11.24
CA THR A 519 -4.69 -18.36 11.79
C THR A 519 -4.42 -18.51 13.28
N ASN A 520 -5.47 -18.92 14.01
CA ASN A 520 -5.38 -19.55 15.32
C ASN A 520 -5.55 -21.09 15.22
N THR A 521 -5.31 -21.66 14.03
CA THR A 521 -5.57 -23.06 13.68
C THR A 521 -4.30 -23.91 13.72
N GLU A 522 -4.46 -25.23 13.87
CA GLU A 522 -3.37 -26.24 13.82
C GLU A 522 -2.48 -26.13 12.58
N ILE A 523 -3.05 -25.72 11.44
CA ILE A 523 -2.31 -25.44 10.19
C ILE A 523 -1.13 -24.49 10.42
N ARG A 524 -1.29 -23.51 11.33
CA ARG A 524 -0.23 -22.55 11.65
C ARG A 524 1.02 -23.24 12.20
N ARG A 525 0.87 -24.30 12.98
CA ARG A 525 1.99 -25.03 13.62
C ARG A 525 2.86 -25.74 12.60
N VAL A 526 2.31 -26.14 11.45
CA VAL A 526 3.07 -26.80 10.38
C VAL A 526 3.58 -25.78 9.36
N VAL A 527 2.69 -24.89 8.92
CA VAL A 527 2.95 -23.98 7.80
C VAL A 527 3.95 -22.89 8.17
N VAL A 528 3.80 -22.23 9.32
CA VAL A 528 4.65 -21.09 9.68
C VAL A 528 6.10 -21.53 9.91
N PRO A 529 6.41 -22.59 10.67
CA PRO A 529 7.78 -23.08 10.81
C PRO A 529 8.41 -23.49 9.47
N SER A 530 7.65 -24.10 8.57
CA SER A 530 8.13 -24.45 7.24
C SER A 530 8.54 -23.21 6.45
N PHE A 531 7.72 -22.16 6.42
CA PHE A 531 8.11 -20.90 5.76
C PHE A 531 9.29 -20.19 6.44
N TRP A 532 9.41 -20.29 7.77
CA TRP A 532 10.58 -19.77 8.49
C TRP A 532 11.85 -20.52 8.11
N MET A 533 11.79 -21.85 8.08
CA MET A 533 12.91 -22.68 7.64
C MET A 533 13.35 -22.28 6.23
N GLY A 534 12.41 -22.15 5.28
CA GLY A 534 12.71 -21.68 3.94
C GLY A 534 13.35 -20.29 3.88
N ALA A 535 12.87 -19.35 4.71
CA ALA A 535 13.45 -18.01 4.81
C ALA A 535 14.88 -18.02 5.39
N ILE A 536 15.09 -18.77 6.47
CA ILE A 536 16.40 -18.92 7.13
C ILE A 536 17.39 -19.55 6.17
N LEU A 537 16.99 -20.65 5.51
CA LEU A 537 17.82 -21.30 4.51
C LEU A 537 18.17 -20.32 3.39
N SER A 538 17.20 -19.64 2.80
CA SER A 538 17.47 -18.61 1.76
C SER A 538 18.45 -17.53 2.22
N MET A 539 18.38 -17.12 3.48
CA MET A 539 19.33 -16.18 4.08
C MET A 539 20.73 -16.79 4.22
N VAL A 540 20.85 -18.06 4.64
CA VAL A 540 22.12 -18.79 4.65
C VAL A 540 22.69 -18.92 3.24
N SER A 541 21.88 -19.20 2.20
CA SER A 541 22.34 -19.18 0.79
C SER A 541 23.02 -17.86 0.46
N LEU A 542 22.32 -16.76 0.79
CA LEU A 542 22.77 -15.42 0.47
C LEU A 542 24.09 -15.10 1.17
N LEU A 543 24.24 -15.54 2.42
CA LEU A 543 25.49 -15.39 3.18
C LEU A 543 26.62 -16.23 2.59
N VAL A 544 26.37 -17.49 2.23
CA VAL A 544 27.38 -18.37 1.61
C VAL A 544 27.84 -17.84 0.25
N GLU A 545 26.89 -17.51 -0.65
CA GLU A 545 27.18 -16.91 -1.96
C GLU A 545 27.97 -15.60 -1.87
N TYR A 546 27.78 -14.89 -0.77
CA TYR A 546 28.47 -13.65 -0.50
C TYR A 546 29.90 -13.89 0.02
N CYS A 547 30.08 -14.80 0.99
CA CYS A 547 31.39 -15.15 1.52
C CYS A 547 32.32 -15.75 0.46
N THR A 548 31.79 -16.45 -0.55
CA THR A 548 32.58 -17.03 -1.65
C THR A 548 32.98 -16.01 -2.73
N ASN A 549 32.37 -14.82 -2.77
CA ASN A 549 32.67 -13.78 -3.76
C ASN A 549 33.48 -12.61 -3.15
N PHE A 550 34.79 -12.78 -3.02
CA PHE A 550 35.74 -11.83 -2.38
C PHE A 550 35.68 -10.38 -2.93
N ARG A 551 35.34 -10.17 -4.21
CA ARG A 551 35.23 -8.84 -4.84
C ARG A 551 34.12 -7.94 -4.25
N MET A 552 33.24 -8.49 -3.42
CA MET A 552 32.06 -7.77 -2.88
C MET A 552 32.22 -7.24 -1.46
N MET A 553 33.32 -7.53 -0.76
CA MET A 553 33.56 -6.99 0.59
C MET A 553 33.50 -5.44 0.65
N ILE A 554 33.82 -4.77 -0.46
CA ILE A 554 33.77 -3.31 -0.63
C ILE A 554 32.33 -2.77 -0.80
N TYR A 555 31.42 -3.55 -1.40
CA TYR A 555 30.02 -3.13 -1.60
C TYR A 555 29.15 -3.36 -0.35
N PHE A 556 29.61 -4.20 0.58
CA PHE A 556 28.84 -4.61 1.76
C PHE A 556 28.71 -3.52 2.83
N SER A 557 29.65 -2.57 2.87
CA SER A 557 29.53 -1.34 3.66
C SER A 557 28.23 -0.57 3.35
N PHE A 558 27.71 -0.71 2.12
CA PHE A 558 26.47 -0.08 1.68
C PHE A 558 25.22 -0.98 1.74
N PHE A 559 25.40 -2.31 1.78
CA PHE A 559 24.29 -3.30 1.76
C PHE A 559 23.83 -3.73 3.16
N HIS A 560 24.72 -3.65 4.17
CA HIS A 560 24.42 -3.94 5.57
C HIS A 560 23.17 -3.21 6.11
N PRO A 561 22.92 -1.91 5.80
CA PRO A 561 21.71 -1.22 6.24
C PRO A 561 20.42 -1.77 5.61
N LEU A 562 20.45 -2.26 4.37
CA LEU A 562 19.28 -2.81 3.70
C LEU A 562 18.91 -4.20 4.26
N LEU A 563 19.91 -5.04 4.49
CA LEU A 563 19.70 -6.34 5.13
C LEU A 563 19.22 -6.15 6.58
N ALA A 564 19.84 -5.24 7.33
CA ALA A 564 19.39 -4.87 8.68
C ALA A 564 17.99 -4.24 8.68
N LEU A 565 17.61 -3.47 7.65
CA LEU A 565 16.27 -2.91 7.50
C LEU A 565 15.23 -4.00 7.18
N VAL A 566 15.54 -4.94 6.28
CA VAL A 566 14.64 -6.06 5.95
C VAL A 566 14.44 -6.98 7.16
N ILE A 567 15.54 -7.32 7.85
CA ILE A 567 15.52 -8.09 9.10
C ILE A 567 14.77 -7.31 10.19
N GLY A 568 15.06 -6.01 10.32
CA GLY A 568 14.40 -5.11 11.27
C GLY A 568 12.89 -5.02 11.03
N ILE A 569 12.44 -4.86 9.79
CA ILE A 569 11.01 -4.85 9.44
C ILE A 569 10.35 -6.20 9.76
N ALA A 570 11.04 -7.32 9.49
CA ALA A 570 10.54 -8.66 9.79
C ALA A 570 10.43 -8.89 11.32
N LEU A 571 11.42 -8.46 12.10
CA LEU A 571 11.46 -8.60 13.56
C LEU A 571 10.55 -7.61 14.29
N PHE A 572 10.47 -6.35 13.84
CA PHE A 572 9.62 -5.31 14.43
C PHE A 572 8.13 -5.58 14.20
N GLY A 573 7.79 -6.31 13.12
CA GLY A 573 6.45 -6.85 12.91
C GLY A 573 6.02 -7.91 13.96
N LEU A 574 6.98 -8.53 14.66
CA LEU A 574 6.75 -9.62 15.63
C LEU A 574 6.73 -9.14 17.07
N GLY A 575 7.49 -8.09 17.43
CA GLY A 575 7.62 -7.60 18.81
C GLY A 575 6.37 -6.98 19.45
N ASN A 576 5.19 -7.07 18.82
CA ASN A 576 4.00 -6.33 19.23
C ASN A 576 2.81 -7.21 19.67
N LYS A 577 3.06 -8.39 20.24
CA LYS A 577 2.01 -9.23 20.86
C LYS A 577 2.31 -9.59 22.32
N ARG A 578 1.52 -9.00 23.22
CA ARG A 578 1.31 -9.43 24.61
C ARG A 578 0.69 -10.84 24.67
N LYS A 579 1.02 -11.53 25.77
CA LYS A 579 0.49 -12.83 26.23
C LYS A 579 -1.05 -12.85 26.29
N ASN A 580 -1.66 -13.87 25.69
CA ASN A 580 -3.02 -14.31 26.06
C ASN A 580 -2.92 -15.74 26.58
N SER A 581 -3.29 -15.94 27.84
CA SER A 581 -3.24 -17.17 28.62
C SER A 581 -4.60 -17.87 28.63
N VAL A 582 -5.01 -18.46 27.50
CA VAL A 582 -6.23 -19.29 27.45
C VAL A 582 -6.03 -20.40 26.41
N THR A 583 -5.22 -21.42 26.72
CA THR A 583 -5.08 -22.62 25.86
C THR A 583 -4.53 -23.86 26.60
N ASN A 584 -4.81 -24.03 27.90
CA ASN A 584 -4.35 -25.23 28.63
C ASN A 584 -5.43 -26.30 28.88
N GLY A 585 -6.71 -26.04 28.55
CA GLY A 585 -7.80 -26.98 28.89
C GLY A 585 -8.06 -28.12 27.91
N MET A 586 -7.53 -28.08 26.68
CA MET A 586 -7.94 -29.01 25.61
C MET A 586 -6.88 -30.10 25.28
N ILE A 587 -5.74 -30.10 25.98
CA ILE A 587 -4.61 -31.01 25.70
C ILE A 587 -4.78 -32.37 26.42
N GLN A 588 -5.69 -32.49 27.38
CA GLN A 588 -5.87 -33.71 28.18
C GLN A 588 -6.86 -34.75 27.61
N GLN A 589 -7.52 -34.49 26.48
CA GLN A 589 -8.54 -35.40 25.92
C GLN A 589 -8.17 -36.05 24.57
N LEU A 590 -6.97 -35.83 24.05
CA LEU A 590 -6.52 -36.41 22.76
C LEU A 590 -5.08 -36.99 22.80
N GLY A 591 -4.61 -37.35 24.00
CA GLY A 591 -3.54 -38.34 24.18
C GLY A 591 -4.19 -39.66 24.56
#